data_AF-A0A3D3DDG1-F1
#
_entry.id   AF-A0A3D3DDG1-F1
#
_cell.length_a   1.000
_cell.length_b   1.000
_cell.length_c   1.000
_cell.angle_alpha   90.00
_cell.angle_beta   90.00
_cell.angle_gamma   90.00
#
_symmetry.space_group_name_H-M   'P 1'
#
loop_
_entity.id
_entity.type
_entity.pdbx_description
1 polymer ?
#
loop_
_entity_poly.entity_id
_entity_poly.type
_entity_poly.pdbx_seq_one_letter_code
_entity_poly.pdbx_strand_id
1 'polypeptide(L)'
;MLTMRQKKVVTKELRDRYQRASKKEKVIMLNEFIRLTGYNRRYACQVLKKKEKVLGYLNIAGKRIKYIADKRKIKRKKKKIYDQDVLVALKEIWKICDYVCSKRLAPFLSEIIPALERWGEIKLNPKVREKLLKMSVATIDRLLSDTRKKYRIRGRSTTRPGTLLKKSVPIRTFTDWDEKVPGFFEVDYISIYPAAWAETS
;
A
#
# COMPACT_ATOMS: atom_id res chain seq x y z
N MET A 1 -7.90 -18.64 -28.41
CA MET A 1 -6.99 -18.49 -27.24
C MET A 1 -7.82 -18.70 -25.97
N LEU A 2 -7.42 -19.58 -25.04
CA LEU A 2 -8.21 -19.88 -23.84
C LEU A 2 -8.25 -18.69 -22.87
N THR A 3 -9.39 -18.44 -22.23
CA THR A 3 -9.50 -17.46 -21.14
C THR A 3 -8.80 -17.96 -19.88
N MET A 4 -8.39 -17.05 -18.98
CA MET A 4 -7.68 -17.42 -17.75
C MET A 4 -8.48 -18.37 -16.83
N ARG A 5 -9.82 -18.31 -16.88
CA ARG A 5 -10.69 -19.27 -16.15
C ARG A 5 -10.60 -20.66 -16.75
N GLN A 6 -10.70 -20.79 -18.08
CA GLN A 6 -10.58 -22.07 -18.78
C GLN A 6 -9.18 -22.68 -18.60
N LYS A 7 -8.10 -21.87 -18.69
CA LYS A 7 -6.74 -22.34 -18.41
C LYS A 7 -6.59 -22.96 -17.01
N LYS A 8 -7.27 -22.40 -15.99
CA LYS A 8 -7.27 -22.95 -14.63
C LYS A 8 -8.01 -24.29 -14.54
N VAL A 9 -9.13 -24.46 -15.24
CA VAL A 9 -9.89 -25.72 -15.27
C VAL A 9 -9.06 -26.83 -15.92
N VAL A 10 -8.52 -26.58 -17.12
CA VAL A 10 -7.65 -27.52 -17.83
C VAL A 10 -6.42 -27.89 -16.99
N THR A 11 -5.83 -26.91 -16.31
CA THR A 11 -4.72 -27.16 -15.38
C THR A 11 -5.10 -28.12 -14.25
N LYS A 12 -6.29 -27.94 -13.66
CA LYS A 12 -6.76 -28.75 -12.52
C LYS A 12 -6.96 -30.20 -12.93
N GLU A 13 -7.56 -30.45 -14.10
CA GLU A 13 -7.80 -31.79 -14.62
C GLU A 13 -6.54 -32.49 -15.11
N LEU A 14 -5.63 -31.75 -15.77
CA LEU A 14 -4.40 -32.32 -16.31
C LEU A 14 -3.36 -32.59 -15.21
N ARG A 15 -3.41 -31.86 -14.09
CA ARG A 15 -2.44 -31.98 -12.99
C ARG A 15 -2.35 -33.40 -12.45
N ASP A 16 -3.47 -34.06 -12.18
CA ASP A 16 -3.48 -35.39 -11.56
C ASP A 16 -2.95 -36.46 -12.53
N ARG A 17 -3.33 -36.36 -13.81
CA ARG A 17 -2.80 -37.21 -14.89
C ARG A 17 -1.31 -37.00 -15.09
N TYR A 18 -0.87 -35.75 -15.20
CA TYR A 18 0.54 -35.39 -15.36
C TYR A 18 1.41 -35.84 -14.19
N GLN A 19 0.90 -35.87 -12.95
CA GLN A 19 1.68 -36.33 -11.80
C GLN A 19 1.91 -37.85 -11.80
N ARG A 20 0.89 -38.63 -12.21
CA ARG A 20 0.92 -40.10 -12.27
C ARG A 20 1.61 -40.65 -13.53
N ALA A 21 1.70 -39.85 -14.58
CA ALA A 21 2.27 -40.24 -15.87
C ALA A 21 3.77 -40.61 -15.82
N SER A 22 4.19 -41.47 -16.74
CA SER A 22 5.60 -41.82 -16.97
C SER A 22 6.40 -40.64 -17.56
N LYS A 23 7.74 -40.74 -17.61
CA LYS A 23 8.60 -39.65 -18.14
C LYS A 23 8.26 -39.31 -19.59
N LYS A 24 7.96 -40.32 -20.43
CA LYS A 24 7.61 -40.14 -21.85
C LYS A 24 6.24 -39.46 -22.00
N GLU A 25 5.23 -39.96 -21.28
CA GLU A 25 3.89 -39.37 -21.25
C GLU A 25 3.85 -37.94 -20.73
N LYS A 26 4.65 -37.61 -19.70
CA LYS A 26 4.79 -36.24 -19.18
C LYS A 26 5.22 -35.26 -20.27
N VAL A 27 6.15 -35.66 -21.14
CA VAL A 27 6.62 -34.79 -22.23
C VAL A 27 5.50 -34.51 -23.22
N ILE A 28 4.73 -35.54 -23.59
CA ILE A 28 3.59 -35.43 -24.52
C ILE A 28 2.52 -34.51 -23.94
N MET A 29 2.06 -34.79 -22.71
CA MET A 29 1.04 -33.97 -22.03
C MET A 29 1.50 -32.52 -21.82
N LEU A 30 2.78 -32.30 -21.54
CA LEU A 30 3.33 -30.96 -21.36
C LEU A 30 3.32 -30.17 -22.68
N ASN A 31 3.72 -30.80 -23.79
CA ASN A 31 3.73 -30.15 -25.10
C ASN A 31 2.31 -29.78 -25.55
N GLU A 32 1.34 -30.67 -25.32
CA GLU A 32 -0.07 -30.40 -25.59
C GLU A 32 -0.60 -29.24 -24.73
N PHE A 33 -0.27 -29.24 -23.44
CA PHE A 33 -0.68 -28.18 -22.52
C PHE A 33 -0.08 -26.81 -22.90
N ILE A 34 1.16 -26.78 -23.36
CA ILE A 34 1.81 -25.57 -23.88
C ILE A 34 1.06 -25.06 -25.12
N ARG A 35 0.72 -25.95 -26.07
CA ARG A 35 -0.03 -25.61 -27.29
C ARG A 35 -1.40 -25.01 -26.97
N LEU A 36 -2.11 -25.57 -25.99
CA LEU A 36 -3.44 -25.09 -25.58
C LEU A 36 -3.39 -23.76 -24.82
N THR A 37 -2.45 -23.62 -23.88
CA THR A 37 -2.42 -22.48 -22.93
C THR A 37 -1.54 -21.31 -23.37
N GLY A 38 -0.61 -21.52 -24.31
CA GLY A 38 0.39 -20.55 -24.71
C GLY A 38 1.43 -20.25 -23.61
N TYR A 39 1.54 -21.12 -22.60
CA TYR A 39 2.51 -20.94 -21.51
C TYR A 39 3.91 -21.38 -21.93
N ASN A 40 4.94 -20.71 -21.41
CA ASN A 40 6.30 -21.20 -21.58
C ASN A 40 6.50 -22.54 -20.84
N ARG A 41 7.44 -23.36 -21.33
CA ARG A 41 7.68 -24.71 -20.82
C ARG A 41 7.96 -24.75 -19.32
N ARG A 42 8.70 -23.75 -18.81
CA ARG A 42 9.05 -23.64 -17.38
C ARG A 42 7.83 -23.38 -16.51
N TYR A 43 6.98 -22.44 -16.91
CA TYR A 43 5.75 -22.10 -16.22
C TYR A 43 4.73 -23.23 -16.29
N ALA A 44 4.56 -23.85 -17.46
CA ALA A 44 3.72 -25.03 -17.64
C ALA A 44 4.14 -26.18 -16.71
N CYS A 45 5.44 -26.51 -16.67
CA CYS A 45 5.99 -27.47 -15.73
C CYS A 45 5.69 -27.12 -14.27
N GLN A 46 5.93 -25.87 -13.87
CA GLN A 46 5.73 -25.41 -12.50
C GLN A 46 4.26 -25.50 -12.08
N VAL A 47 3.35 -25.11 -12.97
CA VAL A 47 1.90 -25.09 -12.73
C VAL A 47 1.36 -26.52 -12.59
N LEU A 48 1.82 -27.47 -13.41
CA LEU A 48 1.42 -28.88 -13.33
C LEU A 48 2.07 -29.61 -12.14
N LYS A 49 3.30 -29.24 -11.74
CA LYS A 49 4.00 -29.82 -10.57
C LYS A 49 3.57 -29.25 -9.22
N LYS A 50 2.85 -28.14 -9.18
CA LYS A 50 2.45 -27.49 -7.92
C LYS A 50 1.48 -28.39 -7.14
N LYS A 51 1.99 -29.13 -6.16
CA LYS A 51 1.16 -29.86 -5.19
C LYS A 51 0.61 -28.91 -4.15
N GLU A 52 -0.70 -28.89 -4.00
CA GLU A 52 -1.37 -28.37 -2.80
C GLU A 52 -1.11 -29.39 -1.69
N LYS A 53 -0.38 -29.02 -0.65
CA LYS A 53 -0.17 -29.91 0.50
C LYS A 53 -1.48 -29.93 1.28
N VAL A 54 -2.28 -30.96 1.06
CA VAL A 54 -3.56 -31.17 1.74
C VAL A 54 -3.25 -31.70 3.13
N LEU A 55 -3.70 -31.01 4.18
CA LEU A 55 -3.51 -31.41 5.56
C LEU A 55 -4.61 -32.37 6.04
N GLY A 56 -5.78 -32.33 5.41
CA GLY A 56 -6.90 -33.21 5.73
C GLY A 56 -8.20 -32.78 5.07
N TYR A 57 -9.28 -33.50 5.36
CA TYR A 57 -10.64 -33.15 4.98
C TYR A 57 -11.48 -33.01 6.26
N LEU A 58 -12.36 -32.02 6.31
CA LEU A 58 -13.35 -31.88 7.39
C LEU A 58 -14.73 -31.77 6.80
N ASN A 59 -15.68 -32.48 7.40
CA ASN A 59 -17.09 -32.34 7.08
C ASN A 59 -17.72 -31.34 8.05
N ILE A 60 -18.13 -30.19 7.53
CA ILE A 60 -18.96 -29.21 8.28
C ILE A 60 -20.29 -29.11 7.55
N ALA A 61 -21.39 -29.31 8.26
CA ALA A 61 -22.76 -29.17 7.72
C ALA A 61 -22.97 -29.93 6.39
N GLY A 62 -22.55 -31.20 6.34
CA GLY A 62 -22.68 -32.06 5.14
C GLY A 62 -21.73 -31.73 3.98
N LYS A 63 -20.89 -30.70 4.07
CA LYS A 63 -19.92 -30.31 3.03
C LYS A 63 -18.52 -30.76 3.39
N ARG A 64 -17.88 -31.49 2.47
CA ARG A 64 -16.49 -31.93 2.59
C ARG A 64 -15.52 -30.80 2.22
N ILE A 65 -14.92 -30.18 3.22
CA ILE A 65 -13.97 -29.06 3.09
C ILE A 65 -12.54 -29.62 3.10
N LYS A 66 -11.74 -29.19 2.12
CA LYS A 66 -10.33 -29.59 1.95
C LYS A 66 -9.40 -28.59 2.66
N TYR A 67 -8.66 -29.05 3.66
CA TYR A 67 -7.62 -28.23 4.30
C TYR A 67 -6.33 -28.23 3.49
N ILE A 68 -5.93 -27.07 3.01
CA ILE A 68 -4.68 -26.88 2.28
C ILE A 68 -3.71 -26.12 3.18
N ALA A 69 -2.51 -26.66 3.38
CA ALA A 69 -1.44 -25.97 4.10
C ALA A 69 -1.15 -24.62 3.42
N ASP A 70 -1.47 -23.53 4.10
CA ASP A 70 -1.12 -22.20 3.64
C ASP A 70 0.40 -22.04 3.72
N LYS A 71 1.05 -21.85 2.56
CA LYS A 71 2.50 -21.61 2.48
C LYS A 71 2.87 -20.17 2.84
N ARG A 72 1.92 -19.32 3.22
CA ARG A 72 2.21 -17.96 3.69
C ARG A 72 3.06 -18.04 4.96
N LYS A 73 4.30 -17.55 4.88
CA LYS A 73 5.19 -17.40 6.03
C LYS A 73 4.45 -16.58 7.10
N ILE A 74 4.16 -17.20 8.24
CA ILE A 74 3.64 -16.49 9.42
C ILE A 74 4.70 -15.44 9.78
N LYS A 75 4.38 -14.15 9.57
CA LYS A 75 5.27 -13.07 9.98
C LYS A 75 5.35 -13.10 11.51
N ARG A 76 6.53 -13.39 12.06
CA ARG A 76 6.76 -13.35 13.51
C ARG A 76 6.34 -11.97 14.04
N LYS A 77 5.39 -11.94 14.97
CA LYS A 77 4.99 -10.71 15.65
C LYS A 77 6.06 -10.38 16.70
N LYS A 78 6.96 -9.45 16.39
CA LYS A 78 7.95 -8.93 17.36
C LYS A 78 7.20 -8.19 18.48
N LYS A 79 7.58 -8.39 19.75
CA LYS A 79 7.07 -7.58 20.87
C LYS A 79 7.34 -6.11 20.58
N LYS A 80 6.31 -5.26 20.66
CA LYS A 80 6.45 -3.82 20.45
C LYS A 80 7.06 -3.21 21.71
N ILE A 81 8.14 -2.44 21.56
CA ILE A 81 8.81 -1.73 22.66
C ILE A 81 8.00 -0.49 23.10
N TYR A 82 7.31 0.11 22.12
CA TYR A 82 6.42 1.24 22.30
C TYR A 82 4.98 0.72 22.33
N ASP A 83 4.38 0.82 23.51
CA ASP A 83 3.02 0.37 23.79
C ASP A 83 1.99 1.34 23.22
N GLN A 84 0.71 0.97 23.33
CA GLN A 84 -0.38 1.79 22.82
C GLN A 84 -0.44 3.15 23.51
N ASP A 85 -0.16 3.22 24.81
CA ASP A 85 -0.20 4.45 25.60
C ASP A 85 0.80 5.50 25.10
N VAL A 86 2.01 5.06 24.73
CA VAL A 86 3.04 5.94 24.14
C VAL A 86 2.56 6.51 22.81
N LEU A 87 1.84 5.70 22.02
CA LEU A 87 1.32 6.12 20.72
C LEU A 87 0.18 7.13 20.86
N VAL A 88 -0.69 6.97 21.87
CA VAL A 88 -1.77 7.92 22.18
C VAL A 88 -1.18 9.26 22.62
N ALA A 89 -0.30 9.25 23.62
CA ALA A 89 0.37 10.46 24.10
C ALA A 89 1.13 11.19 22.98
N LEU A 90 1.87 10.44 22.14
CA LEU A 90 2.60 11.03 21.02
C LEU A 90 1.67 11.69 19.99
N LYS A 91 0.47 11.15 19.76
CA LYS A 91 -0.50 11.75 18.84
C LYS A 91 -1.11 13.02 19.40
N GLU A 92 -1.39 13.07 20.69
CA GLU A 92 -1.91 14.27 21.35
C GLU A 92 -0.88 15.40 21.28
N ILE A 93 0.37 15.13 21.65
CA ILE A 93 1.46 16.10 21.52
C ILE A 93 1.62 16.54 20.06
N TRP A 94 1.59 15.59 19.11
CA TRP A 94 1.73 15.93 17.69
C TRP A 94 0.57 16.80 17.17
N LYS A 95 -0.63 16.64 17.72
CA LYS A 95 -1.80 17.49 17.41
C LYS A 95 -1.64 18.89 18.00
N ILE A 96 -1.17 18.99 19.26
CA ILE A 96 -0.92 20.28 19.92
C ILE A 96 0.16 21.07 19.18
N CYS A 97 1.21 20.38 18.72
CA CYS A 97 2.28 20.99 17.93
C CYS A 97 1.92 21.19 16.44
N ASP A 98 0.64 21.30 16.09
CA ASP A 98 0.15 21.55 14.73
C ASP A 98 0.78 20.65 13.64
N TYR A 99 0.87 19.35 13.93
CA TYR A 99 1.32 18.32 12.99
C TYR A 99 2.75 18.47 12.43
N VAL A 100 3.67 19.11 13.17
CA VAL A 100 5.08 19.28 12.78
C VAL A 100 5.79 17.97 12.37
N CYS A 101 6.82 18.11 11.53
CA CYS A 101 7.62 16.97 11.10
C CYS A 101 8.43 16.36 12.25
N SER A 102 8.72 15.05 12.16
CA SER A 102 9.36 14.31 13.27
C SER A 102 10.77 14.80 13.60
N LYS A 103 11.48 15.38 12.62
CA LYS A 103 12.81 15.98 12.81
C LYS A 103 12.76 17.20 13.74
N ARG A 104 11.69 17.99 13.67
CA ARG A 104 11.45 19.13 14.56
C ARG A 104 10.81 18.68 15.87
N LEU A 105 9.90 17.71 15.81
CA LEU A 105 9.23 17.20 17.00
C LEU A 105 10.20 16.56 17.99
N ALA A 106 11.17 15.75 17.53
CA ALA A 106 12.06 15.00 18.41
C ALA A 106 12.84 15.87 19.43
N PRO A 107 13.59 16.92 19.04
CA PRO A 107 14.24 17.81 20.00
C PRO A 107 13.21 18.64 20.79
N PHE A 108 12.07 18.97 20.18
CA PHE A 108 11.05 19.78 20.84
C PHE A 108 10.31 19.04 21.96
N LEU A 109 10.31 17.69 21.93
CA LEU A 109 9.69 16.87 22.97
C LEU A 109 10.28 17.13 24.36
N SER A 110 11.57 17.44 24.48
CA SER A 110 12.20 17.71 25.78
C SER A 110 11.70 18.99 26.44
N GLU A 111 11.28 19.98 25.65
CA GLU A 111 10.79 21.26 26.15
C GLU A 111 9.27 21.25 26.35
N ILE A 112 8.53 20.63 25.42
CA ILE A 112 7.07 20.68 25.45
C ILE A 112 6.46 19.73 26.48
N ILE A 113 7.07 18.57 26.75
CA ILE A 113 6.52 17.62 27.73
C ILE A 113 6.43 18.26 29.13
N PRO A 114 7.49 18.87 29.69
CA PRO A 114 7.41 19.56 30.98
C PRO A 114 6.41 20.72 30.98
N ALA A 115 6.28 21.46 29.86
CA ALA A 115 5.29 22.51 29.75
C ALA A 115 3.87 21.94 29.83
N LEU A 116 3.55 20.93 29.02
CA LEU A 116 2.22 20.32 28.99
C LEU A 116 1.83 19.66 30.32
N GLU A 117 2.78 19.09 31.06
CA GLU A 117 2.54 18.59 32.42
C GLU A 117 2.24 19.74 33.40
N ARG A 118 2.92 20.89 33.28
CA ARG A 118 2.68 22.06 34.14
C ARG A 118 1.30 22.67 33.93
N TRP A 119 0.84 22.74 32.68
CA TRP A 119 -0.48 23.26 32.33
C TRP A 119 -1.61 22.24 32.55
N GLY A 120 -1.28 20.99 32.90
CA GLY A 120 -2.26 19.92 33.16
C GLY A 120 -2.92 19.35 31.91
N GLU A 121 -2.44 19.72 30.72
CA GLU A 121 -2.97 19.27 29.42
C GLU A 121 -2.75 17.78 29.17
N ILE A 122 -1.66 17.21 29.73
CA ILE A 122 -1.34 15.79 29.59
C ILE A 122 -0.88 15.20 30.93
N LYS A 123 -1.43 14.03 31.27
CA LYS A 123 -0.98 13.21 32.41
C LYS A 123 -0.20 11.99 31.89
N LEU A 124 1.13 12.06 31.95
CA LEU A 124 1.99 10.96 31.52
C LEU A 124 2.44 10.09 32.69
N ASN A 125 2.46 8.77 32.48
CA ASN A 125 3.15 7.86 33.37
C ASN A 125 4.67 8.09 33.24
N PRO A 126 5.47 8.09 34.32
CA PRO A 126 6.92 8.26 34.25
C PRO A 126 7.61 7.31 33.25
N LYS A 127 7.13 6.08 33.11
CA LYS A 127 7.66 5.12 32.12
C LYS A 127 7.37 5.54 30.67
N VAL A 128 6.22 6.18 30.42
CA VAL A 128 5.84 6.69 29.10
C VAL A 128 6.66 7.94 28.78
N ARG A 129 6.85 8.83 29.75
CA ARG A 129 7.69 10.02 29.64
C ARG A 129 9.12 9.67 29.22
N GLU A 130 9.75 8.73 29.90
CA GLU A 130 11.11 8.28 29.56
C GLU A 130 11.16 7.68 28.15
N LYS A 131 10.17 6.85 27.78
CA LYS A 131 10.07 6.28 26.43
C LYS A 131 9.95 7.36 25.35
N LEU A 132 9.15 8.41 25.59
CA LEU A 132 8.97 9.53 24.65
C LEU A 132 10.25 10.35 24.49
N LEU A 133 10.97 10.64 25.59
CA LEU A 133 12.24 11.37 25.54
C LEU A 133 13.36 10.57 24.86
N LYS A 134 13.36 9.24 25.00
CA LYS A 134 14.35 8.34 24.36
C LYS A 134 14.05 8.04 22.88
N MET A 135 12.89 8.47 22.36
CA MET A 135 12.49 8.11 21.00
C MET A 135 13.32 8.83 19.93
N SER A 136 13.84 8.05 18.98
CA SER A 136 14.49 8.61 17.80
C SER A 136 13.49 9.14 16.78
N VAL A 137 13.93 10.08 15.94
CA VAL A 137 13.16 10.65 14.81
C VAL A 137 12.53 9.55 13.94
N ALA A 138 13.32 8.53 13.56
CA ALA A 138 12.85 7.43 12.73
C ALA A 138 11.73 6.61 13.40
N THR A 139 11.76 6.50 14.73
CA THR A 139 10.73 5.80 15.50
C THR A 139 9.43 6.61 15.52
N ILE A 140 9.53 7.92 15.76
CA ILE A 140 8.39 8.85 15.68
C ILE A 140 7.75 8.75 14.30
N ASP A 141 8.53 8.84 13.22
CA ASP A 141 8.03 8.71 11.84
C ASP A 141 7.30 7.39 11.60
N ARG A 142 7.86 6.27 12.06
CA ARG A 142 7.24 4.95 11.87
C ARG A 142 5.92 4.82 12.65
N LEU A 143 5.85 5.36 13.88
CA LEU A 143 4.64 5.32 14.71
C LEU A 143 3.55 6.25 14.18
N LEU A 144 3.94 7.44 13.70
CA LEU A 144 3.01 8.42 13.13
C LEU A 144 2.67 8.12 11.66
N SER A 145 3.39 7.24 10.96
CA SER A 145 3.20 6.94 9.53
C SER A 145 1.75 6.58 9.20
N ASP A 146 1.15 5.67 9.98
CA ASP A 146 -0.22 5.23 9.72
C ASP A 146 -1.24 6.33 10.03
N THR A 147 -0.95 7.18 11.02
CA THR A 147 -1.76 8.35 11.36
C THR A 147 -1.68 9.39 10.24
N ARG A 148 -0.47 9.75 9.80
CA ARG A 148 -0.24 10.67 8.67
C ARG A 148 -0.92 10.20 7.39
N LYS A 149 -0.93 8.89 7.10
CA LYS A 149 -1.66 8.36 5.94
C LYS A 149 -3.17 8.60 6.01
N LYS A 150 -3.75 8.64 7.22
CA LYS A 150 -5.19 8.95 7.42
C LYS A 150 -5.48 10.43 7.21
N TYR A 151 -4.62 11.31 7.74
CA TYR A 151 -4.75 12.76 7.58
C TYR A 151 -4.26 13.28 6.24
N ARG A 152 -3.52 12.47 5.47
CA ARG A 152 -3.10 12.82 4.12
C ARG A 152 -4.35 12.97 3.26
N ILE A 153 -4.74 14.22 3.03
CA ILE A 153 -5.70 14.59 2.01
C ILE A 153 -5.21 13.92 0.74
N ARG A 154 -5.96 12.92 0.25
CA ARG A 154 -5.69 12.38 -1.08
C ARG A 154 -5.94 13.54 -2.01
N GLY A 155 -4.88 14.16 -2.51
CA GLY A 155 -5.00 15.20 -3.52
C GLY A 155 -5.91 14.66 -4.60
N ARG A 156 -7.15 15.18 -4.67
CA ARG A 156 -7.87 15.19 -5.93
C ARG A 156 -7.08 16.19 -6.74
N SER A 157 -6.08 15.69 -7.46
CA SER A 157 -5.48 16.45 -8.53
C SER A 157 -6.64 16.80 -9.47
N THR A 158 -7.10 18.05 -9.40
CA THR A 158 -8.10 18.59 -10.32
C THR A 158 -7.51 18.62 -11.73
N THR A 159 -6.19 18.76 -11.81
CA THR A 159 -5.40 18.56 -13.01
C THR A 159 -5.12 17.08 -13.25
N ARG A 160 -6.15 16.34 -13.68
CA ARG A 160 -5.87 15.23 -14.59
C ARG A 160 -4.99 15.81 -15.71
N PRO A 161 -3.85 15.20 -16.10
CA PRO A 161 -3.20 15.57 -17.34
C PRO A 161 -4.26 15.40 -18.43
N GLY A 162 -4.85 16.52 -18.84
CA GLY A 162 -6.09 16.51 -19.59
C GLY A 162 -5.85 15.90 -20.95
N THR A 163 -6.75 15.03 -21.39
CA THR A 163 -6.96 14.71 -22.80
C THR A 163 -7.24 16.01 -23.56
N LEU A 164 -6.18 16.67 -24.04
CA LEU A 164 -6.06 17.46 -25.27
C LEU A 164 -7.24 18.37 -25.70
N LEU A 165 -8.05 18.88 -24.78
CA LEU A 165 -9.04 19.92 -25.10
C LEU A 165 -8.39 21.25 -25.50
N LYS A 166 -7.14 21.52 -25.04
CA LYS A 166 -6.33 22.68 -25.46
C LYS A 166 -6.12 22.76 -26.99
N LYS A 167 -6.05 21.61 -27.70
CA LYS A 167 -5.86 21.57 -29.16
C LYS A 167 -7.15 21.67 -29.97
N SER A 168 -8.32 21.54 -29.35
CA SER A 168 -9.60 21.47 -30.06
C SER A 168 -10.41 22.77 -30.01
N VAL A 169 -10.04 23.72 -29.16
CA VAL A 169 -10.64 25.06 -29.13
C VAL A 169 -9.56 26.06 -29.55
N PRO A 170 -9.54 26.52 -30.82
CA PRO A 170 -8.60 27.55 -31.23
C PRO A 170 -8.93 28.85 -30.51
N ILE A 171 -7.96 29.35 -29.73
CA ILE A 171 -8.05 30.67 -29.13
C ILE A 171 -7.85 31.68 -30.27
N ARG A 172 -8.92 32.36 -30.69
CA ARG A 172 -8.83 33.44 -31.66
C ARG A 172 -8.32 34.70 -30.98
N THR A 173 -7.00 34.83 -30.89
CA THR A 173 -6.34 36.13 -30.72
C THR A 173 -6.06 36.75 -32.09
N PHE A 174 -5.82 38.06 -32.15
CA PHE A 174 -5.57 38.82 -33.40
C PHE A 174 -4.35 38.33 -34.21
N THR A 175 -3.61 37.35 -33.69
CA THR A 175 -2.50 36.63 -34.33
C THR A 175 -2.64 35.14 -34.02
N ASP A 176 -2.28 34.30 -34.99
CA ASP A 176 -2.32 32.84 -34.89
C ASP A 176 -1.39 32.35 -33.76
N TRP A 177 -1.94 31.49 -32.90
CA TRP A 177 -1.24 30.88 -31.76
C TRP A 177 -0.23 29.85 -32.24
N ASP A 178 1.04 30.24 -32.40
CA ASP A 178 2.14 29.33 -32.80
C ASP A 178 3.19 29.17 -31.68
N GLU A 179 3.17 28.01 -31.02
CA GLU A 179 4.12 27.61 -29.95
C GLU A 179 5.55 27.36 -30.46
N LYS A 180 5.80 27.38 -31.78
CA LYS A 180 7.11 27.05 -32.36
C LYS A 180 8.05 28.24 -32.53
N VAL A 181 7.58 29.47 -32.30
CA VAL A 181 8.40 30.67 -32.48
C VAL A 181 8.96 31.15 -31.12
N PRO A 182 10.28 31.36 -30.99
CA PRO A 182 10.85 31.86 -29.74
C PRO A 182 10.33 33.27 -29.44
N GLY A 183 9.74 33.45 -28.26
CA GLY A 183 9.02 34.67 -27.86
C GLY A 183 7.72 34.40 -27.10
N PHE A 184 7.24 33.15 -27.12
CA PHE A 184 6.07 32.71 -26.36
C PHE A 184 6.44 32.36 -24.91
N PHE A 185 5.73 32.95 -23.93
CA PHE A 185 5.92 32.70 -22.50
C PHE A 185 4.57 32.39 -21.85
N GLU A 186 4.41 31.18 -21.34
CA GLU A 186 3.22 30.74 -20.59
C GLU A 186 3.49 30.86 -19.09
N VAL A 187 2.65 31.62 -18.37
CA VAL A 187 2.69 31.72 -16.90
C VAL A 187 1.62 30.81 -16.33
N ASP A 188 2.02 29.64 -15.84
CA ASP A 188 1.12 28.69 -15.21
C ASP A 188 0.97 29.02 -13.71
N TYR A 189 -0.23 29.41 -13.27
CA TYR A 189 -0.50 29.69 -11.86
C TYR A 189 -0.78 28.38 -11.11
N ILE A 190 0.17 27.95 -10.27
CA ILE A 190 0.00 26.78 -9.42
C ILE A 190 -0.89 27.17 -8.23
N SER A 191 -2.06 26.53 -8.10
CA SER A 191 -2.93 26.72 -6.94
C SER A 191 -2.30 26.09 -5.69
N ILE A 192 -1.68 26.90 -4.84
CA ILE A 192 -1.38 26.56 -3.44
C ILE A 192 -2.59 26.99 -2.62
N TYR A 193 -3.44 26.04 -2.20
CA TYR A 193 -4.47 26.35 -1.19
C TYR A 193 -3.79 26.52 0.17
N PRO A 194 -3.96 27.67 0.86
CA PRO A 194 -3.65 27.80 2.27
C PRO A 194 -4.66 26.99 3.09
N ALA A 195 -4.22 26.47 4.23
CA ALA A 195 -5.02 25.69 5.15
C ALA A 195 -6.33 26.41 5.53
N ALA A 196 -7.43 25.67 5.49
CA ALA A 196 -8.73 26.10 5.97
C ALA A 196 -8.67 26.39 7.47
N TRP A 197 -8.70 27.68 7.84
CA TRP A 197 -9.16 28.13 9.13
C TRP A 197 -10.69 28.14 9.08
N ALA A 198 -11.31 27.11 9.63
CA ALA A 198 -12.72 27.15 9.98
C ALA A 198 -12.82 27.74 11.39
N GLU A 199 -12.89 29.07 11.47
CA GLU A 199 -13.51 29.73 12.61
C GLU A 199 -15.01 29.48 12.52
N THR A 200 -15.53 28.71 13.47
CA THR A 200 -16.95 28.74 13.82
C THR A 200 -17.05 29.53 15.12
N SER A 201 -17.66 30.71 15.02
CA SER A 201 -18.23 31.48 16.12
C SER A 201 -19.23 30.68 16.95
#